data_AF-A0A1D8GR11-F1
#
_entry.id   AF-A0A1D8GR11-F1
#
_cell.length_a   1.000
_cell.length_b   1.000
_cell.length_c   1.000
_cell.angle_alpha   90.00
_cell.angle_beta   90.00
_cell.angle_gamma   90.00
#
_symmetry.space_group_name_H-M   'P 1'
#
loop_
_entity.id
_entity.type
_entity.pdbx_description
1 polymer ?
#
loop_
_entity_poly.entity_id
_entity_poly.type
_entity_poly.pdbx_seq_one_letter_code
_entity_poly.pdbx_strand_id
1 'polypeptide(L)'
;MSKKITRFDTKALVGAVLLGVVFVLVQQIAHRIDAVINPASVIVGGVTWATFTGLVVLLFRQPAGIITAEIQAFIALATGLSPLAPFFIPANGLGSLAYSLVSWKLSMDKWSHHLLAQIVTNVLGNICVSIGLYVILKLPIPVIIVASGITTLAGVVGGTILTKVIYDNIVKSGVLR
;
A
#
# COMPACT_ATOMS: atom_id res chain seq x y z
N MET A 1 -10.42 24.96 0.22
CA MET A 1 -8.95 24.96 0.06
C MET A 1 -8.59 23.93 -1.00
N SER A 2 -8.05 24.33 -2.15
CA SER A 2 -7.66 23.40 -3.22
C SER A 2 -6.67 22.37 -2.67
N LYS A 3 -7.08 21.11 -2.53
CA LYS A 3 -6.16 20.04 -2.14
C LYS A 3 -5.20 19.83 -3.32
N LYS A 4 -3.98 20.36 -3.21
CA LYS A 4 -2.93 20.06 -4.19
C LYS A 4 -2.66 18.56 -4.14
N ILE A 5 -2.62 17.90 -5.29
CA ILE A 5 -2.24 16.48 -5.41
C ILE A 5 -0.74 16.29 -5.19
N THR A 6 0.05 17.36 -5.41
CA THR A 6 1.50 17.36 -5.28
C THR A 6 2.02 18.14 -4.07
N ARG A 7 3.16 17.70 -3.54
CA ARG A 7 3.90 18.32 -2.44
C ARG A 7 5.39 17.97 -2.58
N PHE A 8 6.23 18.98 -2.79
CA PHE A 8 7.67 18.83 -3.11
C PHE A 8 8.61 19.43 -2.05
N ASP A 9 8.12 19.84 -0.88
CA ASP A 9 9.00 20.35 0.17
C ASP A 9 9.90 19.25 0.76
N THR A 10 11.06 19.66 1.27
CA THR A 10 12.07 18.75 1.85
C THR A 10 11.50 17.85 2.93
N LYS A 11 10.58 18.34 3.77
CA LYS A 11 9.92 17.52 4.80
C LYS A 11 9.15 16.35 4.18
N ALA A 12 8.42 16.58 3.08
CA ALA A 12 7.69 15.53 2.38
C ALA A 12 8.62 14.53 1.70
N LEU A 13 9.69 14.99 1.03
CA LEU A 13 10.63 14.12 0.32
C LEU A 13 11.45 13.25 1.29
N VAL A 14 12.02 13.86 2.34
CA VAL A 14 12.76 13.12 3.39
C VAL A 14 11.82 12.20 4.16
N GLY A 15 10.61 12.67 4.49
CA GLY A 15 9.59 11.87 5.14
C GLY A 15 9.20 10.62 4.33
N ALA A 16 9.10 10.74 3.00
CA ALA A 16 8.86 9.59 2.14
C ALA A 16 10.01 8.58 2.14
N VAL A 17 11.26 9.03 2.08
CA VAL A 17 12.40 8.10 2.12
C VAL A 17 12.43 7.34 3.44
N LEU A 18 12.25 8.05 4.57
CA LEU A 18 12.24 7.44 5.90
C LEU A 18 11.06 6.49 6.08
N LEU A 19 9.84 6.89 5.67
CA LEU A 19 8.69 5.99 5.68
C LEU A 19 8.89 4.81 4.73
N GLY A 20 9.60 4.97 3.62
CA GLY A 20 9.97 3.87 2.71
C GLY A 20 10.80 2.81 3.42
N VAL A 21 11.82 3.23 4.19
CA VAL A 21 12.65 2.32 4.99
C VAL A 21 11.81 1.62 6.06
N VAL A 22 10.96 2.35 6.79
CA VAL A 22 10.05 1.75 7.79
C VAL A 22 9.10 0.76 7.12
N PHE A 23 8.57 1.12 5.95
CA PHE A 23 7.64 0.30 5.20
C PHE A 23 8.30 -1.01 4.75
N VAL A 24 9.55 -0.95 4.30
CA VAL A 24 10.36 -2.14 4.01
C VAL A 24 10.47 -3.03 5.23
N LEU A 25 10.86 -2.51 6.40
CA LEU A 25 11.03 -3.30 7.61
C LEU A 25 9.71 -4.00 8.02
N VAL A 26 8.60 -3.26 7.97
CA VAL A 26 7.27 -3.82 8.26
C VAL A 26 6.93 -4.91 7.25
N GLN A 27 7.13 -4.68 5.96
CA GLN A 27 6.86 -5.68 4.93
C GLN A 27 7.75 -6.91 5.07
N GLN A 28 8.99 -6.72 5.49
CA GLN A 28 9.86 -7.85 5.73
C GLN A 28 9.24 -8.75 6.80
N ILE A 29 8.84 -8.20 7.94
CA ILE A 29 8.23 -9.00 9.02
C ILE A 29 6.88 -9.60 8.57
N ALA A 30 6.02 -8.79 7.95
CA ALA A 30 4.67 -9.18 7.54
C ALA A 30 4.67 -10.39 6.59
N HIS A 31 5.54 -10.39 5.57
CA HIS A 31 5.63 -11.50 4.63
C HIS A 31 6.14 -12.81 5.27
N ARG A 32 6.94 -12.75 6.36
CA ARG A 32 7.35 -13.96 7.08
C ARG A 32 6.22 -14.50 7.94
N ILE A 33 5.39 -13.62 8.52
CA ILE A 33 4.17 -14.03 9.21
C ILE A 33 3.21 -14.71 8.22
N ASP A 34 2.99 -14.11 7.05
CA ASP A 34 2.14 -14.71 6.01
C ASP A 34 2.68 -16.06 5.55
N ALA A 35 4.00 -16.22 5.38
CA ALA A 35 4.60 -17.50 5.03
C ALA A 35 4.34 -18.61 6.08
N VAL A 36 4.20 -18.25 7.36
CA VAL A 36 3.87 -19.19 8.45
C VAL A 36 2.37 -19.48 8.51
N ILE A 37 1.51 -18.47 8.27
CA ILE A 37 0.05 -18.62 8.34
C ILE A 37 -0.49 -19.31 7.09
N ASN A 38 -0.23 -18.73 5.93
CA ASN A 38 -0.64 -19.24 4.63
C ASN A 38 0.22 -18.62 3.53
N PRO A 39 1.22 -19.34 2.99
CA PRO A 39 2.11 -18.80 1.97
C PRO A 39 1.41 -18.43 0.65
N ALA A 40 0.18 -18.94 0.43
CA ALA A 40 -0.62 -18.62 -0.76
C ALA A 40 -1.47 -17.35 -0.61
N SER A 41 -1.60 -16.78 0.59
CA SER A 41 -2.43 -15.58 0.85
C SER A 41 -1.66 -14.55 1.65
N VAL A 42 -1.41 -13.39 1.05
CA VAL A 42 -0.62 -12.32 1.65
C VAL A 42 -1.55 -11.42 2.50
N ILE A 43 -1.95 -11.92 3.66
CA ILE A 43 -2.95 -11.24 4.51
C ILE A 43 -2.31 -10.07 5.26
N VAL A 44 -1.30 -10.35 6.08
CA VAL A 44 -0.62 -9.35 6.91
C VAL A 44 0.18 -8.39 6.04
N GLY A 45 0.87 -8.90 5.03
CA GLY A 45 1.57 -8.11 4.02
C GLY A 45 0.61 -7.20 3.25
N GLY A 46 -0.56 -7.70 2.86
CA GLY A 46 -1.59 -6.91 2.16
C GLY A 46 -2.16 -5.79 3.03
N VAL A 47 -2.49 -6.08 4.29
CA VAL A 47 -2.98 -5.08 5.26
C VAL A 47 -1.93 -4.00 5.50
N THR A 48 -0.68 -4.38 5.77
CA THR A 48 0.39 -3.41 6.02
C THR A 48 0.72 -2.61 4.77
N TRP A 49 0.67 -3.22 3.58
CA TRP A 49 0.87 -2.56 2.30
C TRP A 49 -0.17 -1.47 2.05
N ALA A 50 -1.44 -1.83 2.19
CA ALA A 50 -2.57 -0.92 2.06
C ALA A 50 -2.47 0.23 3.08
N THR A 51 -2.05 -0.09 4.31
CA THR A 51 -1.92 0.88 5.40
C THR A 51 -0.89 1.95 5.06
N PHE A 52 0.35 1.53 4.73
CA PHE A 52 1.45 2.45 4.45
C PHE A 52 1.23 3.26 3.17
N THR A 53 0.66 2.63 2.14
CA THR A 53 0.28 3.32 0.89
C THR A 53 -0.70 4.46 1.17
N GLY A 54 -1.73 4.22 1.98
CA GLY A 54 -2.67 5.26 2.39
C GLY A 54 -2.01 6.35 3.25
N LEU A 55 -1.18 5.95 4.22
CA LEU A 55 -0.51 6.90 5.12
C LEU A 55 0.39 7.87 4.36
N VAL A 56 1.29 7.37 3.52
CA VAL A 56 2.22 8.26 2.80
C VAL A 56 1.47 9.26 1.91
N VAL A 57 0.41 8.81 1.22
CA VAL A 57 -0.39 9.68 0.35
C VAL A 57 -1.10 10.75 1.15
N LEU A 58 -1.67 10.41 2.30
CA LEU A 58 -2.38 11.36 3.16
C LEU A 58 -1.45 12.35 3.86
N LEU A 59 -0.26 11.90 4.29
CA LEU A 59 0.71 12.71 5.01
C LEU A 59 1.53 13.61 4.08
N PHE A 60 2.01 13.05 2.97
CA PHE A 60 3.02 13.66 2.13
C PHE A 60 2.62 13.84 0.67
N ARG A 61 1.50 13.27 0.21
CA ARG A 61 0.96 13.41 -1.15
C ARG A 61 1.94 12.88 -2.23
N GLN A 62 1.73 13.22 -3.50
CA GLN A 62 2.68 12.86 -4.55
C GLN A 62 3.80 13.92 -4.68
N PRO A 63 5.04 13.55 -5.03
CA PRO A 63 5.53 12.22 -5.41
C PRO A 63 5.94 11.33 -4.22
N ALA A 64 5.82 11.83 -2.99
CA ALA A 64 6.23 11.13 -1.78
C ALA A 64 5.60 9.73 -1.67
N GLY A 65 4.33 9.61 -2.08
CA GLY A 65 3.61 8.35 -2.17
C GLY A 65 4.26 7.32 -3.09
N ILE A 66 4.69 7.72 -4.29
CA ILE A 66 5.41 6.82 -5.21
C ILE A 66 6.79 6.47 -4.63
N ILE A 67 7.54 7.45 -4.13
CA ILE A 67 8.88 7.22 -3.58
C ILE A 67 8.86 6.16 -2.47
N THR A 68 7.95 6.30 -1.50
CA THR A 68 7.82 5.36 -0.38
C THR A 68 7.46 3.95 -0.87
N ALA A 69 6.49 3.86 -1.78
CA ALA A 69 6.00 2.60 -2.28
C ALA A 69 7.08 1.89 -3.12
N GLU A 70 7.78 2.62 -3.99
CA GLU A 70 8.81 2.04 -4.85
C GLU A 70 10.09 1.66 -4.09
N ILE A 71 10.48 2.38 -3.03
CA ILE A 71 11.58 1.94 -2.14
C ILE A 71 11.29 0.52 -1.64
N GLN A 72 10.05 0.25 -1.24
CA GLN A 72 9.66 -1.09 -0.79
C GLN A 72 9.68 -2.11 -1.93
N ALA A 73 9.15 -1.77 -3.11
CA ALA A 73 9.13 -2.69 -4.24
C ALA A 73 10.55 -3.06 -4.72
N PHE A 74 11.44 -2.07 -4.84
CA PHE A 74 12.82 -2.29 -5.25
C PHE A 74 13.61 -3.10 -4.24
N ILE A 75 13.44 -2.85 -2.93
CA ILE A 75 14.12 -3.66 -1.91
C ILE A 75 13.54 -5.07 -1.87
N ALA A 76 12.22 -5.24 -2.01
CA ALA A 76 11.61 -6.57 -2.13
C ALA A 76 12.20 -7.36 -3.30
N LEU A 77 12.39 -6.70 -4.45
CA LEU A 77 13.03 -7.30 -5.62
C LEU A 77 14.50 -7.63 -5.36
N ALA A 78 15.28 -6.67 -4.84
CA ALA A 78 16.71 -6.82 -4.60
C ALA A 78 17.03 -7.89 -3.54
N THR A 79 16.14 -8.08 -2.56
CA THR A 79 16.33 -9.05 -1.47
C THR A 79 15.68 -10.41 -1.75
N GLY A 80 15.05 -10.59 -2.92
CA GLY A 80 14.36 -11.83 -3.25
C GLY A 80 13.21 -12.15 -2.30
N LEU A 81 12.53 -11.12 -1.78
CA LEU A 81 11.45 -11.26 -0.80
C LEU A 81 10.35 -12.22 -1.29
N SER A 82 10.02 -12.12 -2.57
CA SER A 82 8.99 -12.92 -3.22
C SER A 82 9.33 -13.13 -4.68
N PRO A 83 9.02 -14.30 -5.27
CA PRO A 83 9.06 -14.48 -6.72
C PRO A 83 8.19 -13.46 -7.49
N LEU A 84 7.18 -12.89 -6.83
CA LEU A 84 6.28 -11.89 -7.39
C LEU A 84 6.80 -10.46 -7.32
N ALA A 85 7.97 -10.23 -6.71
CA ALA A 85 8.52 -8.89 -6.49
C ALA A 85 8.60 -7.98 -7.74
N PRO A 86 8.87 -8.49 -8.96
CA PRO A 86 8.81 -7.65 -10.16
C PRO A 86 7.43 -7.00 -10.40
N PHE A 87 6.35 -7.66 -9.95
CA PHE A 87 4.99 -7.16 -10.05
C PHE A 87 4.60 -6.23 -8.90
N PHE A 88 5.41 -6.13 -7.84
CA PHE A 88 5.20 -5.16 -6.77
C PHE A 88 5.50 -3.74 -7.23
N ILE A 89 6.43 -3.54 -8.18
CA ILE A 89 6.74 -2.22 -8.75
C ILE A 89 5.47 -1.57 -9.34
N PRO A 90 4.82 -2.15 -10.37
CA PRO A 90 3.59 -1.55 -10.90
C PRO A 90 2.45 -1.54 -9.88
N ALA A 91 2.35 -2.53 -9.00
CA ALA A 91 1.32 -2.56 -7.95
C ALA A 91 1.45 -1.36 -6.99
N ASN A 92 2.67 -1.05 -6.57
CA ASN A 92 2.99 0.00 -5.60
C ASN A 92 2.77 1.39 -6.20
N GLY A 93 3.31 1.65 -7.39
CA GLY A 93 3.09 2.89 -8.11
C GLY A 93 1.61 3.15 -8.39
N LEU A 94 0.92 2.15 -8.97
CA LEU A 94 -0.50 2.29 -9.30
C LEU A 94 -1.39 2.38 -8.06
N GLY A 95 -1.11 1.58 -7.01
CA GLY A 95 -1.85 1.63 -5.75
C GLY A 95 -1.74 3.01 -5.07
N SER A 96 -0.54 3.60 -5.08
CA SER A 96 -0.28 4.94 -4.55
C SER A 96 -1.01 6.03 -5.34
N LEU A 97 -0.97 5.95 -6.68
CA LEU A 97 -1.70 6.86 -7.56
C LEU A 97 -3.22 6.73 -7.38
N ALA A 98 -3.73 5.50 -7.30
CA ALA A 98 -5.14 5.20 -7.03
C ALA A 98 -5.62 5.84 -5.72
N TYR A 99 -4.86 5.69 -4.64
CA TYR A 99 -5.20 6.31 -3.36
C TYR A 99 -5.19 7.84 -3.47
N SER A 100 -4.24 8.39 -4.23
CA SER A 100 -4.10 9.83 -4.46
C SER A 100 -5.30 10.40 -5.20
N LEU A 101 -5.84 9.69 -6.19
CA LEU A 101 -7.02 10.10 -6.94
C LEU A 101 -8.25 10.25 -6.03
N VAL A 102 -8.49 9.28 -5.16
CA VAL A 102 -9.63 9.32 -4.23
C VAL A 102 -9.44 10.40 -3.16
N SER A 103 -8.27 10.43 -2.53
CA SER A 103 -7.97 11.37 -1.44
C SER A 103 -7.86 12.84 -1.91
N TRP A 104 -7.61 13.05 -3.20
CA TRP A 104 -7.67 14.37 -3.83
C TRP A 104 -9.09 14.91 -3.92
N LYS A 105 -10.07 14.04 -4.24
CA LYS A 105 -11.47 14.44 -4.42
C LYS A 105 -12.26 14.44 -3.12
N LEU A 106 -11.91 13.58 -2.16
CA LEU A 106 -12.65 13.42 -0.91
C LEU A 106 -11.97 14.11 0.27
N SER A 107 -12.76 14.45 1.29
CA SER A 107 -12.23 15.15 2.47
C SER A 107 -11.30 14.27 3.32
N MET A 108 -11.48 12.95 3.26
CA MET A 108 -10.83 11.93 4.09
C MET A 108 -11.13 12.03 5.60
N ASP A 109 -12.19 12.74 6.01
CA ASP A 109 -12.62 12.75 7.41
C ASP A 109 -13.50 11.52 7.75
N LYS A 110 -14.34 11.11 6.79
CA LYS A 110 -15.31 10.02 6.94
C LYS A 110 -14.67 8.65 6.69
N TRP A 111 -15.11 7.65 7.43
CA TRP A 111 -14.73 6.24 7.25
C TRP A 111 -14.96 5.75 5.81
N SER A 112 -16.08 6.13 5.19
CA SER A 112 -16.40 5.74 3.82
C SER A 112 -15.41 6.27 2.77
N HIS A 113 -14.75 7.40 3.03
CA HIS A 113 -13.73 7.93 2.13
C HIS A 113 -12.46 7.08 2.17
N HIS A 114 -12.03 6.66 3.37
CA HIS A 114 -10.90 5.74 3.54
C HIS A 114 -11.21 4.37 2.96
N LEU A 115 -12.43 3.86 3.19
CA LEU A 115 -12.87 2.59 2.61
C LEU A 115 -12.82 2.62 1.08
N LEU A 116 -13.36 3.67 0.45
CA LEU A 116 -13.31 3.80 -1.00
C LEU A 116 -11.87 3.91 -1.52
N ALA A 117 -11.02 4.71 -0.86
CA ALA A 117 -9.62 4.83 -1.24
C ALA A 117 -8.92 3.48 -1.18
N GLN A 118 -9.15 2.72 -0.12
CA GLN A 118 -8.57 1.39 0.04
C GLN A 118 -9.12 0.37 -0.96
N ILE A 119 -10.42 0.39 -1.29
CA ILE A 119 -10.98 -0.48 -2.34
C ILE A 119 -10.26 -0.24 -3.66
N VAL A 120 -10.18 1.02 -4.09
CA VAL A 120 -9.61 1.36 -5.40
C VAL A 120 -8.11 1.03 -5.44
N THR A 121 -7.38 1.31 -4.37
CA THR A 121 -5.95 0.97 -4.23
C THR A 121 -5.70 -0.54 -4.23
N ASN A 122 -6.45 -1.30 -3.42
CA ASN A 122 -6.22 -2.74 -3.29
C ASN A 122 -6.64 -3.49 -4.54
N VAL A 123 -7.75 -3.13 -5.18
CA VAL A 123 -8.15 -3.76 -6.44
C VAL A 123 -7.08 -3.54 -7.50
N LEU A 124 -6.59 -2.30 -7.67
CA LEU A 124 -5.60 -2.00 -8.71
C LEU A 124 -4.25 -2.67 -8.42
N GLY A 125 -3.78 -2.63 -7.17
CA GLY A 125 -2.54 -3.30 -6.77
C GLY A 125 -2.62 -4.83 -6.92
N ASN A 126 -3.72 -5.44 -6.50
CA ASN A 126 -3.89 -6.89 -6.60
C ASN A 126 -4.08 -7.39 -8.03
N ILE A 127 -4.59 -6.56 -8.96
CA ILE A 127 -4.59 -6.91 -10.39
C ILE A 127 -3.15 -7.12 -10.87
N CYS A 128 -2.22 -6.22 -10.54
CA CYS A 128 -0.80 -6.37 -10.90
C CYS A 128 -0.19 -7.65 -10.31
N VAL A 129 -0.43 -7.93 -9.03
CA VAL A 129 0.07 -9.14 -8.38
C VAL A 129 -0.56 -10.40 -8.96
N SER A 130 -1.85 -10.36 -9.32
CA SER A 130 -2.55 -11.49 -9.95
C SER A 130 -1.96 -11.86 -11.32
N ILE A 131 -1.52 -10.87 -12.10
CA ILE A 131 -0.78 -11.12 -13.34
C ILE A 131 0.53 -11.84 -13.02
N GLY A 132 1.22 -11.46 -11.95
CA GLY A 132 2.42 -12.16 -11.47
C GLY A 132 2.15 -13.61 -11.06
N LEU A 133 1.07 -13.86 -10.33
CA LEU A 133 0.64 -15.21 -9.94
C LEU A 133 0.40 -16.11 -11.17
N TYR A 134 -0.17 -15.55 -12.24
CA TYR A 134 -0.40 -16.26 -13.49
C TYR A 134 0.88 -16.46 -14.31
N VAL A 135 1.68 -15.42 -14.47
CA VAL A 135 2.83 -15.43 -15.39
C VAL A 135 4.04 -16.15 -14.79
N ILE A 136 4.35 -15.91 -13.51
CA ILE A 136 5.53 -16.45 -12.83
C ILE A 136 5.22 -17.79 -12.19
N LEU A 137 4.19 -17.86 -11.34
CA LEU A 137 3.87 -19.06 -10.57
C LEU A 137 2.95 -20.05 -11.31
N LYS A 138 2.47 -19.68 -12.51
CA LYS A 138 1.60 -20.51 -13.37
C LYS A 138 0.39 -21.09 -12.63
N LEU A 139 -0.16 -20.33 -11.67
CA LEU A 139 -1.28 -20.80 -10.87
C LEU A 139 -2.57 -20.86 -11.71
N PRO A 140 -3.46 -21.82 -11.45
CA PRO A 140 -4.78 -21.86 -12.06
C PRO A 140 -5.60 -20.61 -11.72
N ILE A 141 -6.34 -20.08 -12.69
CA ILE A 141 -7.18 -18.87 -12.53
C ILE A 141 -8.09 -18.94 -11.28
N PRO A 142 -8.77 -20.07 -10.96
CA PRO A 142 -9.59 -20.15 -9.76
C PRO A 142 -8.81 -19.90 -8.47
N VAL A 143 -7.57 -20.40 -8.38
CA VAL A 143 -6.69 -20.21 -7.21
C VAL A 143 -6.28 -18.75 -7.09
N ILE A 144 -5.95 -18.11 -8.21
CA ILE A 144 -5.58 -16.69 -8.26
C ILE A 144 -6.74 -15.83 -7.77
N ILE A 145 -7.97 -16.08 -8.24
CA ILE A 145 -9.15 -15.32 -7.84
C ILE A 145 -9.37 -15.42 -6.32
N VAL A 146 -9.26 -16.62 -5.75
CA VAL A 146 -9.44 -16.84 -4.31
C VAL A 146 -8.33 -16.16 -3.51
N ALA A 147 -7.06 -16.40 -3.87
CA ALA A 147 -5.91 -15.84 -3.15
C ALA A 147 -5.87 -14.31 -3.20
N SER A 148 -6.05 -13.72 -4.39
CA SER A 148 -6.09 -12.27 -4.58
C SER A 148 -7.36 -11.67 -3.96
N GLY A 149 -8.48 -12.39 -3.98
CA GLY A 149 -9.72 -11.98 -3.33
C GLY A 149 -9.58 -11.86 -1.82
N ILE A 150 -9.00 -12.88 -1.16
CA ILE A 150 -8.70 -12.86 0.28
C ILE A 150 -7.74 -11.71 0.62
N THR A 151 -6.66 -11.59 -0.14
CA THR A 151 -5.65 -10.53 0.04
C THR A 151 -6.28 -9.14 -0.10
N THR A 152 -7.12 -8.95 -1.12
CA THR A 152 -7.83 -7.69 -1.36
C THR A 152 -8.80 -7.38 -0.22
N LEU A 153 -9.61 -8.35 0.21
CA LEU A 153 -10.57 -8.17 1.32
C LEU A 153 -9.85 -7.80 2.62
N ALA A 154 -8.79 -8.53 2.97
CA ALA A 154 -7.98 -8.24 4.14
C ALA A 154 -7.36 -6.85 4.04
N GLY A 155 -6.70 -6.53 2.93
CA GLY A 155 -6.08 -5.23 2.67
C GLY A 155 -7.06 -4.06 2.74
N VAL A 156 -8.28 -4.22 2.21
CA VAL A 156 -9.34 -3.22 2.29
C VAL A 156 -9.79 -3.00 3.73
N VAL A 157 -10.15 -4.07 4.44
CA VAL A 157 -10.67 -3.96 5.81
C VAL A 157 -9.59 -3.46 6.77
N GLY A 158 -8.47 -4.17 6.84
CA GLY A 158 -7.36 -3.84 7.73
C GLY A 158 -6.71 -2.52 7.38
N GLY A 159 -6.46 -2.26 6.09
CA GLY A 159 -5.90 -0.99 5.61
C GLY A 159 -6.80 0.20 5.90
N THR A 160 -8.13 0.05 5.78
CA THR A 160 -9.08 1.14 6.12
C THR A 160 -8.99 1.49 7.60
N ILE A 161 -9.01 0.47 8.46
CA ILE A 161 -8.96 0.64 9.92
C ILE A 161 -7.63 1.27 10.33
N LEU A 162 -6.52 0.64 9.94
CA LEU A 162 -5.19 1.08 10.38
C LEU A 162 -4.82 2.43 9.79
N THR A 163 -5.04 2.68 8.50
CA THR A 163 -4.74 3.99 7.89
C THR A 163 -5.50 5.09 8.61
N LYS A 164 -6.81 4.93 8.82
CA LYS A 164 -7.59 5.99 9.46
C LYS A 164 -7.17 6.24 10.91
N VAL A 165 -7.04 5.17 11.70
CA VAL A 165 -6.66 5.29 13.12
C VAL A 165 -5.27 5.92 13.25
N ILE A 166 -4.30 5.46 12.48
CA ILE A 166 -2.92 5.98 12.55
C ILE A 166 -2.89 7.44 12.04
N TYR A 167 -3.51 7.73 10.90
CA TYR A 167 -3.56 9.08 10.33
C TYR A 167 -4.18 10.09 11.31
N ASP A 168 -5.35 9.78 11.87
CA ASP A 168 -6.05 10.66 12.79
C ASP A 168 -5.21 10.94 14.05
N ASN A 169 -4.48 9.94 14.55
CA ASN A 169 -3.59 10.11 15.71
C ASN A 169 -2.34 10.94 15.38
N ILE A 170 -1.75 10.78 14.20
CA ILE A 170 -0.61 11.60 13.77
C ILE A 170 -1.05 13.06 13.56
N VAL A 171 -2.24 13.30 13.00
CA VAL A 171 -2.76 14.67 12.83
C VAL A 171 -3.01 15.31 14.20
N LYS A 172 -3.54 14.56 15.17
CA LYS A 172 -3.77 15.02 16.55
C LYS A 172 -2.47 15.30 17.31
N SER A 173 -1.41 14.53 17.07
CA SER A 173 -0.13 14.70 17.78
C SER A 173 0.62 15.98 17.39
N GLY A 174 0.24 16.61 16.28
CA GLY A 174 0.85 17.88 15.83
C GLY A 174 2.25 17.72 15.24
N VAL A 175 2.79 16.50 15.13
CA VAL A 175 4.15 16.21 14.61
C VAL A 175 4.36 16.71 13.18
N LEU A 176 3.27 16.95 12.44
CA LEU A 176 3.31 17.42 11.06
C LEU A 176 3.08 18.93 10.88
N ARG A 177 2.91 19.69 11.98
CA ARG A 177 2.82 21.15 11.94
C ARG A 177 4.19 21.80 11.78
#